data_AF-A0A1A9MZJ4-F1
#
_entry.id   AF-A0A1A9MZJ4-F1
#
_cell.length_a   1.000
_cell.length_b   1.000
_cell.length_c   1.000
_cell.angle_alpha   90.00
_cell.angle_beta   90.00
_cell.angle_gamma   90.00
#
_symmetry.space_group_name_H-M   'P 1'
#
loop_
_entity.id
_entity.type
_entity.pdbx_description
1 polymer ?
#
loop_
_entity_poly.entity_id
_entity_poly.type
_entity_poly.pdbx_seq_one_letter_code
_entity_poly.pdbx_strand_id
1 'polypeptide(L)'
;MSDSALDAAAASLPSSTPRTPRTAAAPRAQSEARAESAGKEHVIDAMRGFAALLVAYFHCRQVEWVGMQAFHQSVGHAISLNALAAYLTFPIAWGSAGVPIFFVISGYCIHRGGALRLAGNPAYRLDSGNFWLRRFARIYPVLLAALVLTFALDWYSLQLTPVSHKIREIGWQAFLVNLFSLQGVAGKTFGSNGALWTLSLEVQFYAIYPLLFALRRRIGMTPVLAFIALVNVVSAYVLERHDIQFFTSYWFAWALGAWIADASAHGAPNARSSVWLYVLAAGFIALGCAAFHFGQYGAFQLWAVGFAFYLYKALDRRNGNQRESTGLRLLSRFGDFSFSLYLIHLPIFVLLSSLLFRSALQTSIWPSFGYMLVAVPVAYVFYRLVELPAMKWSASFKPKAALKQA
;
A
#
# COMPACT_ATOMS: atom_id res chain seq x y z
N MET A 1 -0.07 49.99 72.39
CA MET A 1 1.21 50.53 71.91
C MET A 1 2.24 50.16 72.96
N SER A 2 3.19 49.30 72.64
CA SER A 2 4.09 48.68 73.62
C SER A 2 5.39 48.24 72.95
N ASP A 3 6.43 49.00 73.26
CA ASP A 3 7.80 48.61 73.60
C ASP A 3 8.72 47.79 72.67
N SER A 4 9.98 48.14 72.83
CA SER A 4 11.22 47.68 72.22
C SER A 4 11.97 46.63 73.06
N ALA A 5 12.83 45.82 72.41
CA ALA A 5 14.01 45.07 72.91
C ALA A 5 14.16 43.77 72.05
N LEU A 6 15.32 43.41 71.47
CA LEU A 6 16.54 42.81 72.09
C LEU A 6 16.20 41.52 72.87
N ASP A 7 16.91 40.38 72.87
CA ASP A 7 18.06 39.80 72.12
C ASP A 7 18.21 38.32 72.59
N ALA A 8 18.97 37.36 72.02
CA ALA A 8 19.75 37.20 70.77
C ALA A 8 20.18 35.70 70.58
N ALA A 9 20.98 35.41 69.55
CA ALA A 9 21.96 34.31 69.41
C ALA A 9 21.58 32.86 68.98
N ALA A 10 22.45 32.31 68.10
CA ALA A 10 22.73 30.90 67.74
C ALA A 10 21.66 30.09 66.97
N ALA A 11 21.93 29.39 65.86
CA ALA A 11 23.14 28.63 65.50
C ALA A 11 23.28 28.26 63.98
N SER A 12 24.51 27.91 63.57
CA SER A 12 24.93 27.07 62.42
C SER A 12 24.55 27.40 60.96
N LEU A 13 25.61 27.69 60.17
CA LEU A 13 25.75 27.43 58.72
C LEU A 13 25.94 25.92 58.43
N PRO A 14 26.02 25.46 57.16
CA PRO A 14 25.34 25.89 55.93
C PRO A 14 24.60 24.70 55.25
N SER A 15 23.70 24.94 54.28
CA SER A 15 23.27 23.88 53.36
C SER A 15 23.10 24.35 51.92
N SER A 16 23.50 23.47 51.01
CA SER A 16 23.60 23.69 49.58
C SER A 16 22.23 23.82 48.90
N THR A 17 22.11 24.77 47.96
CA THR A 17 21.03 24.76 46.97
C THR A 17 21.15 23.52 46.08
N PRO A 18 20.12 22.65 46.01
CA PRO A 18 20.09 21.61 45.00
C PRO A 18 19.81 22.26 43.64
N ARG A 19 20.85 22.41 42.80
CA ARG A 19 20.64 22.63 41.37
C ARG A 19 19.88 21.42 40.82
N THR A 20 18.60 21.60 40.52
CA THR A 20 17.80 20.60 39.82
C THR A 20 18.48 20.23 38.50
N PRO A 21 18.79 18.94 38.24
CA PRO A 21 19.41 18.55 36.98
C PRO A 21 18.40 18.76 35.84
N ARG A 22 18.69 19.72 34.94
CA ARG A 22 17.96 19.79 33.65
C ARG A 22 18.18 18.48 32.90
N THR A 23 17.08 17.80 32.60
CA THR A 23 17.02 16.42 32.15
C THR A 23 17.74 16.17 30.82
N ALA A 24 18.89 15.49 30.87
CA ALA A 24 19.61 14.99 29.69
C ALA A 24 18.90 13.81 28.96
N ALA A 25 17.74 13.35 29.48
CA ALA A 25 16.99 12.21 28.95
C ALA A 25 16.15 12.53 27.69
N ALA A 26 15.68 13.78 27.55
CA ALA A 26 14.81 14.19 26.44
C ALA A 26 15.39 13.95 25.02
N PRO A 27 16.67 14.28 24.71
CA PRO A 27 17.21 14.05 23.37
C PRO A 27 17.38 12.57 23.02
N ARG A 28 17.61 11.67 23.99
CA ARG A 28 17.69 10.22 23.73
C ARG A 28 16.33 9.64 23.35
N ALA A 29 15.29 9.90 24.14
CA ALA A 29 13.93 9.43 23.86
C ALA A 29 13.40 9.95 22.50
N GLN A 30 13.71 11.19 22.13
CA GLN A 30 13.35 11.73 20.80
C GLN A 30 14.15 11.08 19.66
N SER A 31 15.42 10.75 19.88
CA SER A 31 16.26 10.03 18.90
C SER A 31 15.75 8.60 18.67
N GLU A 32 15.46 7.88 19.75
CA GLU A 32 14.91 6.52 19.75
C GLU A 32 13.54 6.47 19.03
N ALA A 33 12.62 7.39 19.35
CA ALA A 33 11.32 7.48 18.69
C ALA A 33 11.42 7.81 17.18
N ARG A 34 12.42 8.61 16.77
CA ARG A 34 12.69 8.90 15.34
C ARG A 34 13.25 7.68 14.63
N ALA A 35 14.21 6.97 15.24
CA ALA A 35 14.76 5.73 14.70
C ALA A 35 13.68 4.64 14.57
N GLU A 36 12.77 4.53 15.55
CA GLU A 36 11.65 3.59 15.51
C GLU A 36 10.63 3.91 14.39
N SER A 37 10.33 5.20 14.13
CA SER A 37 9.46 5.57 12.99
C SER A 37 10.14 5.29 11.65
N ALA A 38 11.43 5.64 11.51
CA ALA A 38 12.20 5.40 10.29
C ALA A 38 12.29 3.90 9.94
N GLY A 39 12.53 3.04 10.94
CA GLY A 39 12.54 1.59 10.74
C GLY A 39 11.18 1.03 10.31
N LYS A 40 10.07 1.54 10.86
CA LYS A 40 8.71 1.14 10.46
C LYS A 40 8.37 1.59 9.04
N GLU A 41 8.76 2.81 8.66
CA GLU A 41 8.60 3.35 7.31
C GLU A 41 9.37 2.49 6.29
N HIS A 42 10.64 2.17 6.56
CA HIS A 42 11.46 1.32 5.70
C HIS A 42 10.91 -0.10 5.48
N VAL A 43 10.33 -0.74 6.52
CA VAL A 43 9.65 -2.05 6.35
C VAL A 43 8.41 -1.92 5.44
N ILE A 44 7.60 -0.87 5.63
CA ILE A 44 6.40 -0.64 4.84
C ILE A 44 6.77 -0.41 3.36
N ASP A 45 7.76 0.43 3.08
CA ASP A 45 8.17 0.71 1.71
C ASP A 45 8.84 -0.50 1.05
N ALA A 46 9.60 -1.32 1.79
CA ALA A 46 10.08 -2.60 1.27
C ALA A 46 8.95 -3.58 0.90
N MET A 47 7.87 -3.64 1.70
CA MET A 47 6.69 -4.46 1.38
C MET A 47 5.94 -3.91 0.15
N ARG A 48 5.84 -2.58 0.00
CA ARG A 48 5.25 -1.93 -1.19
C ARG A 48 6.07 -2.19 -2.45
N GLY A 49 7.40 -2.11 -2.36
CA GLY A 49 8.30 -2.41 -3.47
C GLY A 49 8.21 -3.86 -3.93
N PHE A 50 8.18 -4.80 -2.98
CA PHE A 50 7.93 -6.22 -3.25
C PHE A 50 6.58 -6.44 -3.94
N ALA A 51 5.49 -5.85 -3.40
CA ALA A 51 4.15 -5.99 -3.97
C ALA A 51 4.04 -5.40 -5.39
N ALA A 52 4.67 -4.25 -5.66
CA ALA A 52 4.69 -3.65 -7.00
C ALA A 52 5.40 -4.55 -8.01
N LEU A 53 6.60 -5.04 -7.68
CA LEU A 53 7.38 -5.92 -8.55
C LEU A 53 6.67 -7.25 -8.80
N LEU A 54 6.03 -7.82 -7.77
CA LEU A 54 5.27 -9.06 -7.85
C LEU A 54 4.06 -8.93 -8.80
N VAL A 55 3.24 -7.88 -8.65
CA VAL A 55 2.08 -7.63 -9.53
C VAL A 55 2.53 -7.30 -10.96
N ALA A 56 3.54 -6.43 -11.11
CA ALA A 56 4.04 -6.06 -12.43
C ALA A 56 4.59 -7.28 -13.18
N TYR A 57 5.38 -8.15 -12.55
CA TYR A 57 5.91 -9.34 -13.23
C TYR A 57 4.85 -10.41 -13.50
N PHE A 58 3.82 -10.51 -12.64
CA PHE A 58 2.63 -11.32 -12.92
C PHE A 58 1.88 -10.85 -14.17
N HIS A 59 1.58 -9.55 -14.26
CA HIS A 59 0.96 -8.97 -15.46
C HIS A 59 1.85 -9.09 -16.69
N CYS A 60 3.17 -8.92 -16.57
CA CYS A 60 4.12 -9.13 -17.66
C CYS A 60 3.98 -10.54 -18.27
N ARG A 61 3.97 -11.59 -17.42
CA ARG A 61 3.73 -12.96 -17.88
C ARG A 61 2.36 -13.16 -18.50
N GLN A 62 1.31 -12.51 -18.00
CA GLN A 62 -0.04 -12.58 -18.58
C GLN A 62 -0.19 -11.84 -19.93
N VAL A 63 0.70 -10.91 -20.25
CA VAL A 63 0.73 -10.19 -21.54
C VAL A 63 1.55 -10.97 -22.56
N GLU A 64 2.71 -11.48 -22.17
CA GLU A 64 3.75 -11.92 -23.11
C GLU A 64 3.94 -13.44 -23.20
N TRP A 65 3.63 -14.19 -22.14
CA TRP A 65 4.06 -15.59 -22.01
C TRP A 65 2.90 -16.58 -22.13
N VAL A 66 3.13 -17.73 -22.76
CA VAL A 66 2.09 -18.77 -23.03
C VAL A 66 1.43 -19.37 -21.77
N GLY A 67 1.97 -19.11 -20.58
CA GLY A 67 1.46 -19.65 -19.32
C GLY A 67 2.01 -21.03 -18.99
N MET A 68 1.98 -21.40 -17.70
CA MET A 68 2.72 -22.58 -17.21
C MET A 68 2.24 -23.90 -17.80
N GLN A 69 0.93 -24.05 -18.02
CA GLN A 69 0.35 -25.27 -18.58
C GLN A 69 0.81 -25.51 -20.03
N ALA A 70 0.66 -24.51 -20.91
CA ALA A 70 1.11 -24.59 -22.29
C ALA A 70 2.65 -24.68 -22.41
N PHE A 71 3.37 -24.03 -21.49
CA PHE A 71 4.82 -24.16 -21.40
C PHE A 71 5.25 -25.59 -21.05
N HIS A 72 4.64 -26.19 -20.04
CA HIS A 72 4.94 -27.58 -19.65
C HIS A 72 4.57 -28.57 -20.76
N GLN A 73 3.47 -28.34 -21.49
CA GLN A 73 3.09 -29.15 -22.66
C GLN A 73 4.10 -29.03 -23.81
N SER A 74 4.71 -27.86 -24.03
CA SER A 74 5.65 -27.64 -25.14
C SER A 74 7.11 -28.02 -24.83
N VAL A 75 7.54 -27.92 -23.57
CA VAL A 75 8.94 -28.17 -23.14
C VAL A 75 9.10 -29.48 -22.36
N GLY A 76 8.02 -30.02 -21.81
CA GLY A 76 8.02 -31.22 -20.99
C GLY A 76 8.99 -31.09 -19.81
N HIS A 77 9.88 -32.06 -19.68
CA HIS A 77 10.87 -32.16 -18.59
C HIS A 77 12.29 -31.74 -19.05
N ALA A 78 12.43 -31.05 -20.19
CA ALA A 78 13.73 -30.67 -20.73
C ALA A 78 14.47 -29.68 -19.82
N ILE A 79 15.72 -30.01 -19.47
CA ILE A 79 16.57 -29.18 -18.62
C ILE A 79 17.31 -28.16 -19.50
N SER A 80 16.70 -26.99 -19.67
CA SER A 80 17.31 -25.82 -20.32
C SER A 80 17.29 -24.61 -19.38
N LEU A 81 18.14 -23.61 -19.62
CA LEU A 81 18.11 -22.35 -18.84
C LEU A 81 16.73 -21.67 -18.91
N ASN A 82 16.05 -21.75 -20.07
CA ASN A 82 14.69 -21.24 -20.25
C ASN A 82 13.66 -22.02 -19.40
N ALA A 83 13.75 -23.35 -19.37
CA ALA A 83 12.89 -24.19 -18.53
C ALA A 83 13.12 -23.94 -17.03
N LEU A 84 14.39 -23.90 -16.61
CA LEU A 84 14.75 -23.62 -15.22
C LEU A 84 14.23 -22.24 -14.78
N ALA A 85 14.44 -21.19 -15.57
CA ALA A 85 13.93 -19.85 -15.27
C ALA A 85 12.38 -19.79 -15.27
N ALA A 86 11.71 -20.49 -16.18
CA ALA A 86 10.26 -20.57 -16.21
C ALA A 86 9.70 -21.27 -14.95
N TYR A 87 10.25 -22.43 -14.57
CA TYR A 87 9.83 -23.17 -13.37
C TYR A 87 10.20 -22.45 -12.06
N LEU A 88 11.37 -21.82 -11.96
CA LEU A 88 11.73 -20.98 -10.80
C LEU A 88 10.79 -19.79 -10.62
N THR A 89 10.21 -19.27 -11.70
CA THR A 89 9.20 -18.20 -11.64
C THR A 89 7.76 -18.72 -11.47
N PHE A 90 7.55 -20.02 -11.23
CA PHE A 90 6.23 -20.58 -10.93
C PHE A 90 5.47 -19.84 -9.81
N PRO A 91 6.07 -19.45 -8.66
CA PRO A 91 5.36 -18.73 -7.58
C PRO A 91 4.73 -17.41 -7.99
N ILE A 92 5.18 -16.81 -9.09
CA ILE A 92 4.59 -15.57 -9.66
C ILE A 92 3.16 -15.81 -10.17
N ALA A 93 2.71 -17.06 -10.35
CA ALA A 93 1.32 -17.39 -10.67
C ALA A 93 0.30 -16.83 -9.66
N TRP A 94 0.71 -16.62 -8.40
CA TRP A 94 -0.09 -15.98 -7.35
C TRP A 94 0.24 -14.49 -7.17
N GLY A 95 0.84 -13.82 -8.16
CA GLY A 95 1.31 -12.44 -8.02
C GLY A 95 0.21 -11.39 -7.79
N SER A 96 -1.04 -11.73 -8.07
CA SER A 96 -2.22 -10.97 -7.63
C SER A 96 -2.29 -10.77 -6.10
N ALA A 97 -1.63 -11.63 -5.32
CA ALA A 97 -1.44 -11.48 -3.87
C ALA A 97 -0.70 -10.19 -3.47
N GLY A 98 -0.03 -9.48 -4.39
CA GLY A 98 0.50 -8.14 -4.11
C GLY A 98 -0.59 -7.08 -3.90
N VAL A 99 -1.79 -7.23 -4.46
CA VAL A 99 -2.89 -6.26 -4.28
C VAL A 99 -3.39 -6.19 -2.83
N PRO A 100 -3.70 -7.30 -2.11
CA PRO A 100 -4.09 -7.21 -0.71
C PRO A 100 -2.97 -6.65 0.19
N ILE A 101 -1.68 -6.81 -0.16
CA ILE A 101 -0.58 -6.10 0.53
C ILE A 101 -0.78 -4.59 0.44
N PHE A 102 -1.05 -4.05 -0.75
CA PHE A 102 -1.31 -2.62 -0.94
C PHE A 102 -2.51 -2.13 -0.15
N PHE A 103 -3.61 -2.89 -0.08
CA PHE A 103 -4.81 -2.44 0.65
C PHE A 103 -4.59 -2.43 2.17
N VAL A 104 -3.95 -3.47 2.72
CA VAL A 104 -3.57 -3.51 4.15
C VAL A 104 -2.59 -2.37 4.48
N ILE A 105 -1.59 -2.11 3.63
CA ILE A 105 -0.65 -0.99 3.85
C ILE A 105 -1.33 0.37 3.73
N SER A 106 -2.19 0.58 2.72
CA SER A 106 -2.93 1.83 2.51
C SER A 106 -3.78 2.16 3.76
N GLY A 107 -4.54 1.17 4.26
CA GLY A 107 -5.32 1.31 5.48
C GLY A 107 -4.49 1.67 6.71
N TYR A 108 -3.35 1.01 6.90
CA TYR A 108 -2.42 1.33 7.99
C TYR A 108 -1.90 2.76 7.89
N CYS A 109 -1.31 3.13 6.74
CA CYS A 109 -0.69 4.43 6.52
C CYS A 109 -1.68 5.60 6.61
N ILE A 110 -2.93 5.39 6.18
CA ILE A 110 -3.99 6.41 6.25
C ILE A 110 -4.50 6.59 7.67
N HIS A 111 -4.76 5.48 8.38
CA HIS A 111 -5.35 5.56 9.71
C HIS A 111 -4.35 5.97 10.80
N ARG A 112 -3.07 5.54 10.72
CA ARG A 112 -2.02 5.78 11.73
C ARG A 112 -1.97 7.22 12.23
N GLY A 113 -1.94 8.20 11.33
CA GLY A 113 -1.85 9.62 11.71
C GLY A 113 -3.09 10.13 12.45
N GLY A 114 -4.27 9.57 12.17
CA GLY A 114 -5.51 9.87 12.90
C GLY A 114 -5.58 9.14 14.24
N ALA A 115 -5.21 7.86 14.27
CA ALA A 115 -5.21 7.02 15.48
C ALA A 115 -4.26 7.58 16.57
N LEU A 116 -3.01 7.91 16.20
CA LEU A 116 -2.04 8.50 17.14
C LEU A 116 -2.53 9.83 17.75
N ARG A 117 -3.19 10.68 16.94
CA ARG A 117 -3.76 11.94 17.42
C ARG A 117 -4.99 11.75 18.30
N LEU A 118 -5.79 10.73 18.02
CA LEU A 118 -6.96 10.37 18.83
C LEU A 118 -6.53 9.75 20.18
N ALA A 119 -5.48 8.93 20.20
CA ALA A 119 -4.91 8.38 21.42
C ALA A 119 -4.30 9.47 22.32
N GLY A 120 -3.61 10.46 21.74
CA GLY A 120 -3.10 11.62 22.48
C GLY A 120 -4.15 12.70 22.83
N ASN A 121 -5.30 12.71 22.16
CA ASN A 121 -6.40 13.64 22.40
C ASN A 121 -7.76 13.04 21.97
N PRO A 122 -8.58 12.52 22.91
CA PRO A 122 -9.89 11.93 22.60
C PRO A 122 -10.87 12.88 21.90
N ALA A 123 -10.73 14.20 22.10
CA ALA A 123 -11.54 15.22 21.44
C ALA A 123 -11.12 15.48 19.98
N TYR A 124 -9.99 14.94 19.52
CA TYR A 124 -9.49 15.11 18.15
C TYR A 124 -10.54 14.70 17.10
N ARG A 125 -10.74 15.57 16.11
CA ARG A 125 -11.59 15.33 14.94
C ARG A 125 -10.74 15.43 13.67
N LEU A 126 -11.05 14.61 12.67
CA LEU A 126 -10.38 14.66 11.38
C LEU A 126 -10.80 15.93 10.61
N ASP A 127 -9.83 16.70 10.12
CA ASP A 127 -10.04 17.78 9.15
C ASP A 127 -10.32 17.17 7.77
N SER A 128 -11.58 16.77 7.54
CA SER A 128 -12.01 15.95 6.39
C SER A 128 -11.77 16.63 5.04
N GLY A 129 -12.08 17.92 4.91
CA GLY A 129 -11.86 18.65 3.65
C GLY A 129 -10.39 18.70 3.26
N ASN A 130 -9.51 18.92 4.24
CA ASN A 130 -8.06 18.92 4.03
C ASN A 130 -7.48 17.50 3.87
N PHE A 131 -8.10 16.49 4.47
CA PHE A 131 -7.79 15.09 4.18
C PHE A 131 -8.06 14.78 2.71
N TRP A 132 -9.25 15.08 2.20
CA TRP A 132 -9.60 14.86 0.79
C TRP A 132 -8.74 15.69 -0.16
N LEU A 133 -8.53 16.99 0.12
CA LEU A 133 -7.70 17.87 -0.71
C LEU A 133 -6.28 17.32 -0.92
N ARG A 134 -5.62 16.85 0.15
CA ARG A 134 -4.30 16.22 0.04
C ARG A 134 -4.33 14.92 -0.77
N ARG A 135 -5.33 14.07 -0.57
CA ARG A 135 -5.45 12.81 -1.32
C ARG A 135 -5.72 13.04 -2.80
N PHE A 136 -6.57 14.01 -3.13
CA PHE A 136 -6.83 14.46 -4.49
C PHE A 136 -5.54 14.98 -5.15
N ALA A 137 -4.86 15.95 -4.53
CA ALA A 137 -3.62 16.53 -5.04
C ALA A 137 -2.47 15.52 -5.19
N ARG A 138 -2.43 14.46 -4.37
CA ARG A 138 -1.45 13.38 -4.48
C ARG A 138 -1.69 12.46 -5.68
N ILE A 139 -2.94 12.20 -6.06
CA ILE A 139 -3.30 11.10 -6.99
C ILE A 139 -3.80 11.59 -8.34
N TYR A 140 -4.67 12.60 -8.39
CA TYR A 140 -5.26 13.02 -9.67
C TYR A 140 -4.24 13.50 -10.73
N PRO A 141 -3.16 14.22 -10.38
CA PRO A 141 -2.12 14.55 -11.37
C PRO A 141 -1.42 13.31 -11.94
N VAL A 142 -1.20 12.29 -11.10
CA VAL A 142 -0.51 11.04 -11.47
C VAL A 142 -1.43 10.14 -12.29
N LEU A 143 -2.71 10.04 -11.90
CA LEU A 143 -3.76 9.36 -12.66
C LEU A 143 -3.93 9.98 -14.05
N LEU A 144 -4.06 11.31 -14.15
CA LEU A 144 -4.21 11.98 -15.45
C LEU A 144 -3.02 11.71 -16.37
N ALA A 145 -1.79 11.83 -15.86
CA ALA A 145 -0.59 11.50 -16.62
C ALA A 145 -0.52 10.01 -17.02
N ALA A 146 -0.95 9.09 -16.16
CA ALA A 146 -1.00 7.66 -16.46
C ALA A 146 -2.07 7.33 -17.52
N LEU A 147 -3.22 8.01 -17.52
CA LEU A 147 -4.25 7.88 -18.56
C LEU A 147 -3.78 8.42 -19.90
N VAL A 148 -3.14 9.59 -19.93
CA VAL A 148 -2.54 10.17 -21.15
C VAL A 148 -1.44 9.26 -21.70
N LEU A 149 -0.58 8.71 -20.83
CA LEU A 149 0.44 7.73 -21.24
C LEU A 149 -0.21 6.46 -21.79
N THR A 150 -1.21 5.89 -21.09
CA THR A 150 -1.97 4.72 -21.55
C THR A 150 -2.55 4.96 -22.95
N PHE A 151 -3.22 6.10 -23.16
CA PHE A 151 -3.76 6.48 -24.46
C PHE A 151 -2.67 6.53 -25.55
N ALA A 152 -1.52 7.17 -25.27
CA ALA A 152 -0.44 7.29 -26.25
C ALA A 152 0.18 5.93 -26.62
N LEU A 153 0.44 5.06 -25.64
CA LEU A 153 1.04 3.73 -25.88
C LEU A 153 0.04 2.79 -26.57
N ASP A 154 -1.24 2.81 -26.19
CA ASP A 154 -2.28 1.98 -26.81
C ASP A 154 -2.63 2.48 -28.22
N TRP A 155 -2.73 3.79 -28.44
CA TRP A 155 -2.97 4.38 -29.77
C TRP A 155 -1.92 3.97 -30.79
N TYR A 156 -0.64 3.95 -30.37
CA TYR A 156 0.46 3.46 -31.20
C TYR A 156 0.38 1.94 -31.40
N SER A 157 0.10 1.18 -30.34
CA SER A 157 -0.04 -0.29 -30.40
C SER A 157 -1.18 -0.74 -31.33
N LEU A 158 -2.26 0.03 -31.42
CA LEU A 158 -3.38 -0.21 -32.34
C LEU A 158 -3.00 -0.11 -33.83
N GLN A 159 -1.88 0.55 -34.16
CA GLN A 159 -1.36 0.59 -35.54
C GLN A 159 -0.57 -0.68 -35.91
N LEU A 160 -0.28 -1.57 -34.94
CA LEU A 160 0.52 -2.77 -35.12
C LEU A 160 -0.39 -3.99 -35.20
N THR A 161 -0.40 -4.69 -36.33
CA THR A 161 -1.24 -5.88 -36.55
C THR A 161 -0.45 -7.18 -36.36
N PRO A 162 -1.01 -8.20 -35.67
CA PRO A 162 -2.30 -8.20 -34.97
C PRO A 162 -2.28 -7.40 -33.65
N VAL A 163 -3.42 -6.74 -33.39
CA VAL A 163 -3.65 -5.93 -32.18
C VAL A 163 -3.75 -6.83 -30.95
N SER A 164 -3.12 -6.43 -29.84
CA SER A 164 -3.19 -7.15 -28.58
C SER A 164 -4.62 -7.16 -28.00
N HIS A 165 -5.12 -8.36 -27.66
CA HIS A 165 -6.42 -8.55 -26.98
C HIS A 165 -6.49 -7.94 -25.58
N LYS A 166 -5.38 -7.39 -25.07
CA LYS A 166 -5.33 -6.66 -23.80
C LYS A 166 -5.87 -5.24 -23.94
N ILE A 167 -5.79 -4.62 -25.12
CA ILE A 167 -6.31 -3.27 -25.36
C ILE A 167 -7.84 -3.32 -25.40
N ARG A 168 -8.49 -2.62 -24.48
CA ARG A 168 -9.94 -2.49 -24.39
C ARG A 168 -10.39 -1.13 -24.94
N GLU A 169 -11.42 -0.54 -24.34
CA GLU A 169 -11.98 0.75 -24.72
C GLU A 169 -11.00 1.90 -24.45
N ILE A 170 -10.53 2.56 -25.51
CA ILE A 170 -9.72 3.79 -25.46
C ILE A 170 -10.54 5.07 -25.74
N GLY A 171 -11.86 4.95 -25.84
CA GLY A 171 -12.76 6.07 -26.15
C GLY A 171 -12.96 7.06 -25.00
N TRP A 172 -13.50 8.25 -25.32
CA TRP A 172 -13.71 9.34 -24.37
C TRP A 172 -14.55 8.95 -23.15
N GLN A 173 -15.58 8.10 -23.32
CA GLN A 173 -16.38 7.58 -22.21
C GLN A 173 -15.53 6.77 -21.22
N ALA A 174 -14.71 5.84 -21.71
CA ALA A 174 -13.82 5.04 -20.87
C ALA A 174 -12.76 5.92 -20.18
N PHE A 175 -12.23 6.94 -20.87
CA PHE A 175 -11.32 7.92 -20.29
C PHE A 175 -11.98 8.67 -19.12
N LEU A 176 -13.20 9.19 -19.30
CA LEU A 176 -13.94 9.89 -18.23
C LEU A 176 -14.28 8.97 -17.06
N VAL A 177 -14.75 7.75 -17.31
CA VAL A 177 -15.02 6.74 -16.28
C VAL A 177 -13.78 6.51 -15.41
N ASN A 178 -12.58 6.41 -16.03
CA ASN A 178 -11.35 6.18 -15.29
C ASN A 178 -10.80 7.43 -14.62
N LEU A 179 -10.96 8.61 -15.23
CA LEU A 179 -10.60 9.91 -14.66
C LEU A 179 -11.38 10.20 -13.37
N PHE A 180 -12.69 9.91 -13.35
CA PHE A 180 -13.54 10.02 -12.17
C PHE A 180 -13.44 8.83 -11.22
N SER A 181 -12.56 7.85 -11.49
CA SER A 181 -12.33 6.68 -10.65
C SER A 181 -13.59 5.81 -10.47
N LEU A 182 -14.39 5.63 -11.53
CA LEU A 182 -15.65 4.86 -11.56
C LEU A 182 -15.55 3.50 -12.27
N GLN A 183 -14.37 3.14 -12.78
CA GLN A 183 -14.08 1.83 -13.36
C GLN A 183 -14.32 0.70 -12.35
N GLY A 184 -14.98 -0.38 -12.80
CA GLY A 184 -15.50 -1.45 -11.94
C GLY A 184 -16.95 -1.26 -11.48
N VAL A 185 -17.52 -0.05 -11.67
CA VAL A 185 -18.94 0.25 -11.33
C VAL A 185 -19.70 0.81 -12.53
N ALA A 186 -19.15 1.85 -13.19
CA ALA A 186 -19.80 2.55 -14.31
C ALA A 186 -19.17 2.25 -15.68
N GLY A 187 -18.17 1.35 -15.74
CA GLY A 187 -17.46 0.97 -16.95
C GLY A 187 -16.18 0.20 -16.65
N LYS A 188 -15.42 -0.14 -17.69
CA LYS A 188 -14.18 -0.93 -17.58
C LYS A 188 -12.94 -0.05 -17.43
N THR A 189 -11.82 -0.70 -17.12
CA THR A 189 -10.48 -0.07 -17.10
C THR A 189 -10.12 0.49 -18.46
N PHE A 190 -9.54 1.69 -18.50
CA PHE A 190 -9.18 2.38 -19.73
C PHE A 190 -8.08 1.66 -20.52
N GLY A 191 -8.32 1.41 -21.80
CA GLY A 191 -7.35 0.79 -22.71
C GLY A 191 -6.80 -0.56 -22.23
N SER A 192 -5.49 -0.74 -22.30
CA SER A 192 -4.77 -1.90 -21.79
C SER A 192 -4.50 -1.86 -20.28
N ASN A 193 -4.77 -0.73 -19.61
CA ASN A 193 -4.38 -0.49 -18.23
C ASN A 193 -5.36 -1.12 -17.22
N GLY A 194 -5.46 -2.45 -17.29
CA GLY A 194 -6.26 -3.30 -16.43
C GLY A 194 -5.93 -3.21 -14.93
N ALA A 195 -4.87 -2.52 -14.52
CA ALA A 195 -4.51 -2.33 -13.11
C ALA A 195 -5.32 -1.21 -12.43
N LEU A 196 -5.94 -0.30 -13.21
CA LEU A 196 -6.63 0.88 -12.67
C LEU A 196 -7.85 0.58 -11.77
N TRP A 197 -8.38 -0.65 -11.76
CA TRP A 197 -9.54 -0.99 -10.91
C TRP A 197 -9.25 -0.77 -9.41
N THR A 198 -8.06 -1.12 -8.93
CA THR A 198 -7.69 -0.96 -7.52
C THR A 198 -7.59 0.50 -7.10
N LEU A 199 -7.22 1.38 -8.04
CA LEU A 199 -7.17 2.83 -7.81
C LEU A 199 -8.58 3.42 -7.63
N SER A 200 -9.60 2.89 -8.34
CA SER A 200 -10.99 3.25 -8.06
C SER A 200 -11.37 2.92 -6.62
N LEU A 201 -11.08 1.70 -6.17
CA LEU A 201 -11.34 1.27 -4.80
C LEU A 201 -10.59 2.14 -3.79
N GLU A 202 -9.35 2.54 -4.07
CA GLU A 202 -8.58 3.43 -3.20
C GLU A 202 -9.21 4.83 -3.09
N VAL A 203 -9.69 5.42 -4.20
CA VAL A 203 -10.42 6.70 -4.16
C VAL A 203 -11.74 6.56 -3.39
N GLN A 204 -12.47 5.46 -3.55
CA GLN A 204 -13.68 5.15 -2.78
C GLN A 204 -13.37 5.00 -1.27
N PHE A 205 -12.27 4.33 -0.89
CA PHE A 205 -11.82 4.24 0.51
C PHE A 205 -11.56 5.63 1.11
N TYR A 206 -11.06 6.59 0.34
CA TYR A 206 -10.82 7.95 0.84
C TYR A 206 -12.11 8.76 1.00
N ALA A 207 -13.08 8.56 0.11
CA ALA A 207 -14.40 9.20 0.22
C ALA A 207 -15.10 8.76 1.52
N ILE A 208 -15.10 7.45 1.82
CA ILE A 208 -15.75 6.90 3.02
C ILE A 208 -14.93 7.10 4.31
N TYR A 209 -13.61 7.31 4.23
CA TYR A 209 -12.71 7.32 5.39
C TYR A 209 -13.14 8.26 6.55
N PRO A 210 -13.58 9.52 6.32
CA PRO A 210 -14.00 10.37 7.43
C PRO A 210 -15.22 9.85 8.20
N LEU A 211 -16.13 9.13 7.53
CA LEU A 211 -17.27 8.48 8.18
C LEU A 211 -16.81 7.27 9.02
N LEU A 212 -15.88 6.46 8.50
CA LEU A 212 -15.25 5.38 9.26
C LEU A 212 -14.51 5.94 10.50
N PHE A 213 -13.77 7.04 10.36
CA PHE A 213 -13.09 7.68 11.49
C PHE A 213 -14.08 8.22 12.53
N ALA A 214 -15.19 8.81 12.09
CA ALA A 214 -16.27 9.25 12.98
C ALA A 214 -16.95 8.07 13.71
N LEU A 215 -17.14 6.93 13.03
CA LEU A 215 -17.71 5.71 13.60
C LEU A 215 -16.76 5.07 14.63
N ARG A 216 -15.46 4.92 14.30
CA ARG A 216 -14.39 4.52 15.26
C ARG A 216 -14.52 5.33 16.54
N ARG A 217 -14.60 6.66 16.45
CA ARG A 217 -14.70 7.53 17.64
C ARG A 217 -15.92 7.29 18.53
N ARG A 218 -16.96 6.59 18.05
CA ARG A 218 -18.16 6.24 18.85
C ARG A 218 -18.08 4.84 19.46
N ILE A 219 -17.64 3.84 18.69
CA ILE A 219 -17.76 2.41 19.08
C ILE A 219 -16.42 1.66 19.14
N GLY A 220 -15.30 2.33 18.92
CA GLY A 220 -13.98 1.69 18.80
C GLY A 220 -13.74 1.03 17.44
N MET A 221 -12.52 0.57 17.20
CA MET A 221 -12.09 0.06 15.88
C MET A 221 -12.41 -1.42 15.68
N THR A 222 -12.44 -2.23 16.75
CA THR A 222 -12.78 -3.66 16.66
C THR A 222 -14.25 -3.88 16.24
N PRO A 223 -15.25 -3.17 16.80
CA PRO A 223 -16.63 -3.29 16.30
C PRO A 223 -16.81 -2.74 14.88
N VAL A 224 -16.06 -1.70 14.50
CA VAL A 224 -16.00 -1.21 13.11
C VAL A 224 -15.45 -2.29 12.17
N LEU A 225 -14.37 -2.97 12.54
CA LEU A 225 -13.81 -4.06 11.74
C LEU A 225 -14.80 -5.23 11.59
N ALA A 226 -15.50 -5.61 12.66
CA ALA A 226 -16.53 -6.66 12.62
C ALA A 226 -17.72 -6.27 11.71
N PHE A 227 -18.19 -5.02 11.79
CA PHE A 227 -19.20 -4.49 10.88
C PHE A 227 -18.73 -4.50 9.42
N ILE A 228 -17.50 -4.06 9.15
CA ILE A 228 -16.93 -4.07 7.80
C ILE A 228 -16.77 -5.50 7.27
N ALA A 229 -16.40 -6.47 8.11
CA ALA A 229 -16.33 -7.88 7.73
C ALA A 229 -17.72 -8.42 7.33
N LEU A 230 -18.78 -8.09 8.06
CA LEU A 230 -20.15 -8.45 7.69
C LEU A 230 -20.57 -7.81 6.36
N VAL A 231 -20.34 -6.50 6.18
CA VAL A 231 -20.61 -5.78 4.93
C VAL A 231 -19.83 -6.40 3.77
N ASN A 232 -18.59 -6.83 4.00
CA ASN A 232 -17.74 -7.47 2.99
C ASN A 232 -18.31 -8.83 2.53
N VAL A 233 -18.77 -9.67 3.46
CA VAL A 233 -19.43 -10.94 3.12
C VAL A 233 -20.71 -10.72 2.32
N VAL A 234 -21.57 -9.77 2.73
CA VAL A 234 -22.79 -9.42 1.98
C VAL A 234 -22.44 -8.90 0.57
N SER A 235 -21.44 -8.02 0.47
CA SER A 235 -20.96 -7.47 -0.80
C SER A 235 -20.40 -8.53 -1.75
N ALA A 236 -19.76 -9.58 -1.22
CA ALA A 236 -19.28 -10.70 -2.01
C ALA A 236 -20.41 -11.44 -2.73
N TYR A 237 -21.53 -11.68 -2.04
CA TYR A 237 -22.70 -12.35 -2.61
C TYR A 237 -23.52 -11.46 -3.55
N VAL A 238 -23.64 -10.16 -3.25
CA VAL A 238 -24.55 -9.23 -3.95
C VAL A 238 -23.88 -8.48 -5.11
N LEU A 239 -22.59 -8.15 -5.02
CA LEU A 239 -21.89 -7.29 -6.00
C LEU A 239 -20.79 -8.05 -6.74
N GLU A 240 -19.86 -8.67 -6.00
CA GLU A 240 -18.70 -9.34 -6.61
C GLU A 240 -19.12 -10.49 -7.54
N ARG A 241 -20.14 -11.26 -7.15
CA ARG A 241 -20.72 -12.34 -7.97
C ARG A 241 -21.27 -11.86 -9.33
N HIS A 242 -21.52 -10.56 -9.47
CA HIS A 242 -22.03 -9.91 -10.67
C HIS A 242 -20.97 -9.03 -11.38
N ASP A 243 -19.68 -9.22 -11.09
CA ASP A 243 -18.53 -8.45 -11.62
C ASP A 243 -18.58 -6.93 -11.28
N ILE A 244 -19.30 -6.56 -10.21
CA ILE A 244 -19.37 -5.18 -9.72
C ILE A 244 -18.29 -4.98 -8.65
N GLN A 245 -17.19 -4.35 -9.04
CA GLN A 245 -16.01 -4.12 -8.22
C GLN A 245 -16.21 -2.85 -7.37
N PHE A 246 -16.96 -2.99 -6.28
CA PHE A 246 -17.26 -1.89 -5.34
C PHE A 246 -16.42 -1.98 -4.06
N PHE A 247 -16.13 -0.84 -3.42
CA PHE A 247 -15.21 -0.79 -2.27
C PHE A 247 -15.61 -1.74 -1.14
N THR A 248 -16.89 -1.97 -0.90
CA THR A 248 -17.39 -2.87 0.16
C THR A 248 -16.88 -4.30 0.03
N SER A 249 -16.69 -4.81 -1.20
CA SER A 249 -16.11 -6.13 -1.48
C SER A 249 -14.61 -6.22 -1.11
N TYR A 250 -13.93 -5.08 -0.90
CA TYR A 250 -12.49 -5.05 -0.62
C TYR A 250 -12.14 -4.29 0.66
N TRP A 251 -13.13 -3.68 1.32
CA TRP A 251 -12.96 -2.79 2.46
C TRP A 251 -12.38 -3.50 3.69
N PHE A 252 -12.62 -4.80 3.85
CA PHE A 252 -12.09 -5.59 4.95
C PHE A 252 -10.55 -5.62 4.96
N ALA A 253 -9.91 -5.88 3.82
CA ALA A 253 -8.45 -5.86 3.69
C ALA A 253 -7.84 -4.50 4.09
N TRP A 254 -8.48 -3.41 3.65
CA TRP A 254 -8.10 -2.06 4.03
C TRP A 254 -8.32 -1.80 5.53
N ALA A 255 -9.45 -2.24 6.08
CA ALA A 255 -9.80 -2.08 7.49
C ALA A 255 -8.89 -2.87 8.45
N LEU A 256 -8.36 -4.03 8.04
CA LEU A 256 -7.33 -4.76 8.79
C LEU A 256 -6.09 -3.88 9.03
N GLY A 257 -5.61 -3.22 7.99
CA GLY A 257 -4.50 -2.27 8.08
C GLY A 257 -4.79 -1.12 9.06
N ALA A 258 -5.98 -0.53 8.94
CA ALA A 258 -6.42 0.53 9.83
C ALA A 258 -6.58 0.06 11.29
N TRP A 259 -7.00 -1.19 11.52
CA TRP A 259 -7.06 -1.81 12.84
C TRP A 259 -5.66 -2.02 13.45
N ILE A 260 -4.68 -2.48 12.65
CA ILE A 260 -3.26 -2.58 13.08
C ILE A 260 -2.73 -1.20 13.51
N ALA A 261 -3.09 -0.13 12.78
CA ALA A 261 -2.70 1.23 13.12
C ALA A 261 -3.32 1.73 14.42
N ASP A 262 -4.59 1.39 14.68
CA ASP A 262 -5.28 1.72 15.94
C ASP A 262 -4.71 0.92 17.13
N ALA A 263 -4.49 -0.39 16.97
CA ALA A 263 -3.82 -1.23 17.98
C ALA A 263 -2.39 -0.73 18.29
N SER A 264 -1.65 -0.29 17.27
CA SER A 264 -0.32 0.32 17.44
C SER A 264 -0.36 1.63 18.23
N ALA A 265 -1.45 2.41 18.13
CA ALA A 265 -1.57 3.73 18.73
C ALA A 265 -1.90 3.71 20.23
N HIS A 266 -2.56 2.66 20.73
CA HIS A 266 -2.92 2.52 22.15
C HIS A 266 -1.82 1.86 22.98
N GLY A 267 -0.66 1.59 22.36
CA GLY A 267 0.34 0.66 22.87
C GLY A 267 -0.13 -0.78 22.64
N ALA A 268 0.68 -1.58 21.95
CA ALA A 268 0.38 -3.00 21.82
C ALA A 268 0.27 -3.60 23.24
N PRO A 269 -0.77 -4.40 23.56
CA PRO A 269 -0.78 -5.15 24.80
C PRO A 269 0.47 -6.02 24.84
N ASN A 270 1.01 -6.24 26.05
CA ASN A 270 2.28 -6.94 26.29
C ASN A 270 2.19 -8.47 26.03
N ALA A 271 1.40 -8.87 25.04
CA ALA A 271 1.28 -10.20 24.52
C ALA A 271 2.64 -10.60 23.93
N ARG A 272 3.39 -11.43 24.68
CA ARG A 272 4.60 -12.15 24.24
C ARG A 272 4.47 -12.49 22.76
N SER A 273 5.14 -11.73 21.89
CA SER A 273 4.77 -11.71 20.48
C SER A 273 5.32 -12.95 19.78
N SER A 274 4.54 -14.03 19.88
CA SER A 274 4.98 -15.36 19.53
C SER A 274 5.26 -15.50 18.03
N VAL A 275 6.19 -16.41 17.71
CA VAL A 275 6.42 -16.93 16.36
C VAL A 275 5.12 -17.42 15.71
N TRP A 276 4.12 -17.82 16.50
CA TRP A 276 2.77 -18.16 16.02
C TRP A 276 2.13 -17.14 15.07
N LEU A 277 2.41 -15.83 15.20
CA LEU A 277 1.87 -14.84 14.24
C LEU A 277 2.46 -15.00 12.83
N TYR A 278 3.72 -15.41 12.71
CA TYR A 278 4.31 -15.75 11.41
C TYR A 278 3.82 -17.11 10.89
N VAL A 279 3.54 -18.08 11.77
CA VAL A 279 2.94 -19.36 11.40
C VAL A 279 1.52 -19.16 10.87
N LEU A 280 0.71 -18.33 11.55
CA LEU A 280 -0.62 -17.94 11.08
C LEU A 280 -0.55 -17.18 9.75
N ALA A 281 0.37 -16.22 9.61
CA ALA A 281 0.59 -15.52 8.34
C ALA A 281 0.90 -16.50 7.19
N ALA A 282 1.83 -17.44 7.40
CA ALA A 282 2.17 -18.45 6.41
C ALA A 282 1.00 -19.40 6.10
N GLY A 283 0.24 -19.83 7.12
CA GLY A 283 -0.94 -20.67 6.95
C GLY A 283 -2.04 -20.00 6.14
N PHE A 284 -2.37 -18.74 6.43
CA PHE A 284 -3.33 -17.96 5.64
C PHE A 284 -2.83 -17.67 4.21
N ILE A 285 -1.53 -17.46 4.02
CA ILE A 285 -0.94 -17.29 2.67
C ILE A 285 -1.07 -18.60 1.86
N ALA A 286 -0.71 -19.74 2.44
CA ALA A 286 -0.83 -21.04 1.80
C ALA A 286 -2.28 -21.41 1.49
N LEU A 287 -3.20 -21.14 2.43
CA LEU A 287 -4.64 -21.34 2.23
C LEU A 287 -5.18 -20.42 1.12
N GLY A 288 -4.71 -19.18 1.02
CA GLY A 288 -5.01 -18.28 -0.10
C GLY A 288 -4.51 -18.82 -1.45
N CYS A 289 -3.29 -19.39 -1.50
CA CYS A 289 -2.76 -20.01 -2.71
C CYS A 289 -3.60 -21.22 -3.18
N ALA A 290 -4.12 -22.02 -2.23
CA ALA A 290 -5.06 -23.11 -2.53
C ALA A 290 -6.44 -22.59 -2.96
N ALA A 291 -6.99 -21.60 -2.24
CA ALA A 291 -8.26 -20.97 -2.56
C ALA A 291 -8.29 -20.30 -3.94
N PHE A 292 -7.13 -19.82 -4.43
CA PHE A 292 -7.00 -19.20 -5.75
C PHE A 292 -7.41 -20.11 -6.91
N HIS A 293 -7.33 -21.44 -6.72
CA HIS A 293 -7.82 -22.43 -7.68
C HIS A 293 -9.36 -22.42 -7.82
N PHE A 294 -10.07 -22.07 -6.74
CA PHE A 294 -11.55 -22.04 -6.69
C PHE A 294 -12.12 -20.64 -6.93
N GLY A 295 -11.35 -19.58 -6.66
CA GLY A 295 -11.74 -18.20 -6.96
C GLY A 295 -10.79 -17.16 -6.42
N GLN A 296 -10.59 -16.07 -7.17
CA GLN A 296 -9.65 -15.01 -6.80
C GLN A 296 -10.09 -14.24 -5.53
N TYR A 297 -11.39 -14.04 -5.35
CA TYR A 297 -11.93 -13.28 -4.21
C TYR A 297 -11.63 -13.95 -2.86
N GLY A 298 -11.85 -15.26 -2.73
CA GLY A 298 -11.55 -16.00 -1.49
C GLY A 298 -10.07 -15.96 -1.16
N ALA A 299 -9.22 -16.18 -2.18
CA ALA A 299 -7.76 -16.04 -2.05
C ALA A 299 -7.34 -14.64 -1.58
N PHE A 300 -7.94 -13.60 -2.15
CA PHE A 300 -7.67 -12.20 -1.79
C PHE A 300 -7.90 -11.93 -0.29
N GLN A 301 -9.04 -12.37 0.27
CA GLN A 301 -9.34 -12.13 1.69
C GLN A 301 -8.39 -12.91 2.61
N LEU A 302 -8.06 -14.16 2.25
CA LEU A 302 -7.10 -15.00 2.99
C LEU A 302 -5.70 -14.41 2.98
N TRP A 303 -5.23 -13.94 1.81
CA TRP A 303 -3.97 -13.22 1.68
C TRP A 303 -3.97 -11.93 2.51
N ALA A 304 -5.04 -11.13 2.49
CA ALA A 304 -5.14 -9.92 3.30
C ALA A 304 -5.01 -10.21 4.81
N VAL A 305 -5.64 -11.28 5.31
CA VAL A 305 -5.49 -11.73 6.71
C VAL A 305 -4.07 -12.19 7.01
N GLY A 306 -3.47 -13.00 6.12
CA GLY A 306 -2.08 -13.45 6.27
C GLY A 306 -1.07 -12.29 6.31
N PHE A 307 -1.23 -11.31 5.41
CA PHE A 307 -0.42 -10.09 5.39
C PHE A 307 -0.69 -9.16 6.57
N ALA A 308 -1.91 -9.12 7.10
CA ALA A 308 -2.22 -8.38 8.32
C ALA A 308 -1.47 -8.95 9.54
N PHE A 309 -1.46 -10.27 9.72
CA PHE A 309 -0.66 -10.93 10.78
C PHE A 309 0.85 -10.67 10.61
N TYR A 310 1.35 -10.78 9.38
CA TYR A 310 2.75 -10.46 9.08
C TYR A 310 3.09 -9.01 9.42
N LEU A 311 2.29 -8.04 8.94
CA LEU A 311 2.52 -6.61 9.14
C LEU A 311 2.46 -6.24 10.63
N TYR A 312 1.46 -6.72 11.37
CA TYR A 312 1.36 -6.50 12.82
C TYR A 312 2.63 -6.94 13.54
N LYS A 313 3.12 -8.16 13.24
CA LYS A 313 4.34 -8.70 13.86
C LYS A 313 5.63 -8.05 13.37
N ALA A 314 5.66 -7.55 12.13
CA ALA A 314 6.81 -6.83 11.57
C ALA A 314 6.97 -5.44 12.20
N LEU A 315 5.85 -4.75 12.48
CA LEU A 315 5.82 -3.43 13.14
C LEU A 315 6.07 -3.49 14.66
N ASP A 316 5.86 -4.64 15.30
CA ASP A 316 6.18 -4.91 16.71
C ASP A 316 7.69 -5.08 17.00
N ARG A 317 8.56 -4.98 15.99
CA ARG A 317 10.03 -5.06 16.15
C ARG A 317 10.61 -3.83 16.85
N ARG A 318 10.41 -3.77 18.17
CA ARG A 318 10.77 -2.66 19.08
C ARG A 318 12.27 -2.49 19.35
N ASN A 319 13.12 -3.41 18.90
CA ASN A 319 14.58 -3.40 19.16
C ASN A 319 15.37 -3.05 17.90
N GLY A 320 15.79 -1.78 17.80
CA GLY A 320 16.58 -1.22 16.69
C GLY A 320 18.05 -1.64 16.69
N ASN A 321 18.34 -2.94 16.49
CA ASN A 321 19.72 -3.40 16.25
C ASN A 321 19.85 -4.57 15.24
N GLN A 322 18.82 -4.85 14.44
CA GLN A 322 19.01 -5.69 13.26
C GLN A 322 19.61 -4.83 12.16
N ARG A 323 20.87 -5.09 11.80
CA ARG A 323 21.46 -4.62 10.53
C ARG A 323 20.49 -5.02 9.42
N GLU A 324 19.87 -4.03 8.79
CA GLU A 324 18.95 -4.27 7.68
C GLU A 324 19.66 -5.07 6.59
N SER A 325 19.04 -6.15 6.12
CA SER A 325 19.62 -6.90 5.01
C SER A 325 19.66 -6.01 3.76
N THR A 326 20.69 -6.17 2.95
CA THR A 326 20.85 -5.43 1.68
C THR A 326 19.61 -5.58 0.78
N GLY A 327 18.95 -6.75 0.83
CA GLY A 327 17.68 -7.01 0.13
C GLY A 327 16.51 -6.14 0.63
N LEU A 328 16.36 -5.94 1.94
CA LEU A 328 15.31 -5.06 2.49
C LEU A 328 15.51 -3.62 2.02
N ARG A 329 16.75 -3.13 2.03
CA ARG A 329 17.11 -1.78 1.54
C ARG A 329 16.86 -1.61 0.06
N LEU A 330 17.17 -2.64 -0.74
CA LEU A 330 16.90 -2.63 -2.17
C LEU A 330 15.39 -2.60 -2.44
N LEU A 331 14.60 -3.43 -1.76
CA LEU A 331 13.14 -3.43 -1.87
C LEU A 331 12.53 -2.09 -1.42
N SER A 332 13.06 -1.44 -0.38
CA SER A 332 12.57 -0.13 0.06
C SER A 332 12.69 0.94 -1.03
N ARG A 333 13.77 0.93 -1.83
CA ARG A 333 13.94 1.82 -2.99
C ARG A 333 12.91 1.58 -4.10
N PHE A 334 12.44 0.34 -4.27
CA PHE A 334 11.30 0.04 -5.14
C PHE A 334 9.96 0.48 -4.53
N GLY A 335 9.89 0.61 -3.20
CA GLY A 335 8.77 1.20 -2.47
C GLY A 335 8.50 2.65 -2.82
N ASP A 336 9.55 3.47 -2.95
CA ASP A 336 9.47 4.90 -3.27
C ASP A 336 8.59 5.19 -4.50
N PHE A 337 8.80 4.43 -5.58
CA PHE A 337 8.09 4.59 -6.87
C PHE A 337 7.09 3.45 -7.16
N SER A 338 6.73 2.66 -6.14
CA SER A 338 5.81 1.52 -6.25
C SER A 338 4.48 1.88 -6.88
N PHE A 339 3.95 3.08 -6.59
CA PHE A 339 2.69 3.58 -7.13
C PHE A 339 2.81 3.92 -8.62
N SER A 340 3.84 4.69 -9.01
CA SER A 340 4.17 4.93 -10.43
C SER A 340 4.33 3.62 -11.22
N LEU A 341 5.08 2.63 -10.71
CA LEU A 341 5.23 1.33 -11.38
C LEU A 341 3.87 0.62 -11.51
N TYR A 342 3.07 0.62 -10.46
CA TYR A 342 1.73 0.03 -10.48
C TYR A 342 0.80 0.70 -11.52
N LEU A 343 0.88 2.02 -11.69
CA LEU A 343 0.01 2.76 -12.61
C LEU A 343 0.32 2.59 -14.09
N ILE A 344 1.57 2.28 -14.48
CA ILE A 344 1.99 2.38 -15.91
C ILE A 344 2.57 1.09 -16.52
N HIS A 345 2.81 0.02 -15.75
CA HIS A 345 3.50 -1.17 -16.26
C HIS A 345 2.73 -1.90 -17.38
N LEU A 346 1.40 -2.01 -17.29
CA LEU A 346 0.58 -2.74 -18.27
C LEU A 346 0.65 -2.17 -19.70
N PRO A 347 0.39 -0.88 -19.95
CA PRO A 347 0.49 -0.33 -21.30
C PRO A 347 1.92 -0.36 -21.85
N ILE A 348 2.95 -0.31 -20.99
CA ILE A 348 4.34 -0.53 -21.41
C ILE A 348 4.54 -1.98 -21.90
N PHE A 349 4.06 -2.98 -21.17
CA PHE A 349 4.19 -4.38 -21.59
C PHE A 349 3.41 -4.68 -22.87
N VAL A 350 2.21 -4.11 -23.03
CA VAL A 350 1.39 -4.29 -24.23
C VAL A 350 2.04 -3.63 -25.45
N LEU A 351 2.63 -2.44 -25.30
CA LEU A 351 3.42 -1.83 -26.37
C LEU A 351 4.64 -2.67 -26.74
N LEU A 352 5.41 -3.14 -25.75
CA LEU A 352 6.60 -3.97 -26.01
C LEU A 352 6.24 -5.29 -26.73
N SER A 353 5.15 -5.94 -26.32
CA SER A 353 4.62 -7.14 -26.98
C SER A 353 4.19 -6.85 -28.43
N SER A 354 3.50 -5.73 -28.65
CA SER A 354 3.07 -5.31 -29.99
C SER A 354 4.26 -4.96 -30.90
N LEU A 355 5.30 -4.31 -30.37
CA LEU A 355 6.50 -3.92 -31.10
C LEU A 355 7.42 -5.10 -31.45
N LEU A 356 7.73 -5.95 -30.47
CA LEU A 356 8.80 -6.95 -30.57
C LEU A 356 8.31 -8.28 -31.14
N PHE A 357 7.07 -8.67 -30.81
CA PHE A 357 6.51 -9.97 -31.17
C PHE A 357 5.12 -9.88 -31.83
N ARG A 358 4.68 -8.67 -32.20
CA ARG A 358 3.35 -8.42 -32.80
C ARG A 358 2.21 -9.05 -31.99
N SER A 359 2.24 -8.87 -30.67
CA SER A 359 1.27 -9.41 -29.71
C SER A 359 1.21 -10.94 -29.61
N ALA A 360 2.16 -11.69 -30.20
CA ALA A 360 2.21 -13.14 -30.12
C ALA A 360 2.79 -13.62 -28.78
N LEU A 361 2.14 -14.59 -28.14
CA LEU A 361 2.62 -15.18 -26.88
C LEU A 361 3.88 -16.02 -27.10
N GLN A 362 4.89 -15.82 -26.25
CA GLN A 362 6.18 -16.47 -26.33
C GLN A 362 6.26 -17.69 -25.42
N THR A 363 6.88 -18.76 -25.91
CA THR A 363 7.27 -19.92 -25.08
C THR A 363 8.50 -19.60 -24.23
N SER A 364 9.39 -18.73 -24.71
CA SER A 364 10.53 -18.27 -23.92
C SER A 364 10.12 -17.31 -22.81
N ILE A 365 10.72 -17.45 -21.62
CA ILE A 365 10.49 -16.56 -20.48
C ILE A 365 11.34 -15.28 -20.54
N TRP A 366 12.43 -15.28 -21.33
CA TRP A 366 13.39 -14.16 -21.40
C TRP A 366 12.79 -12.79 -21.79
N PRO A 367 11.84 -12.69 -22.74
CA PRO A 367 11.16 -11.43 -23.05
C PRO A 367 10.52 -10.77 -21.81
N SER A 368 9.91 -11.56 -20.93
CA SER A 368 9.23 -11.03 -19.73
C SER A 368 10.20 -10.38 -18.73
N PHE A 369 11.45 -10.84 -18.66
CA PHE A 369 12.51 -10.17 -17.89
C PHE A 369 12.98 -8.88 -18.58
N GLY A 370 13.15 -8.91 -19.91
CA GLY A 370 13.46 -7.72 -20.71
C GLY A 370 12.43 -6.60 -20.53
N TYR A 371 11.15 -6.96 -20.44
CA TYR A 371 10.06 -6.00 -20.25
C TYR A 371 10.10 -5.36 -18.87
N MET A 372 10.44 -6.12 -17.81
CA MET A 372 10.67 -5.57 -16.48
C MET A 372 11.86 -4.61 -16.47
N LEU A 373 12.94 -4.92 -17.20
CA LEU A 373 14.11 -4.04 -17.35
C LEU A 373 13.79 -2.72 -18.07
N VAL A 374 12.71 -2.64 -18.84
CA VAL A 374 12.21 -1.38 -19.44
C VAL A 374 11.21 -0.68 -18.52
N ALA A 375 10.19 -1.40 -18.02
CA ALA A 375 9.10 -0.79 -17.25
C ALA A 375 9.57 -0.22 -15.91
N VAL A 376 10.55 -0.84 -15.25
CA VAL A 376 11.07 -0.38 -13.95
C VAL A 376 11.80 0.99 -14.07
N PRO A 377 12.76 1.20 -14.98
CA PRO A 377 13.34 2.52 -15.23
C PRO A 377 12.32 3.57 -15.70
N VAL A 378 11.39 3.21 -16.58
CA VAL A 378 10.34 4.14 -17.06
C VAL A 378 9.44 4.58 -15.89
N ALA A 379 9.06 3.66 -15.00
CA ALA A 379 8.32 3.97 -13.78
C ALA A 379 9.11 4.86 -12.81
N TYR A 380 10.42 4.67 -12.69
CA TYR A 380 11.27 5.55 -11.89
C TYR A 380 11.31 6.98 -12.48
N VAL A 381 11.44 7.12 -13.79
CA VAL A 381 11.39 8.43 -14.48
C VAL A 381 10.03 9.09 -14.29
N PHE A 382 8.93 8.35 -14.49
CA PHE A 382 7.57 8.83 -14.27
C PHE A 382 7.34 9.28 -12.81
N TYR A 383 7.86 8.54 -11.83
CA TYR A 383 7.87 8.94 -10.41
C TYR A 383 8.57 10.27 -10.19
N ARG A 384 9.77 10.46 -10.77
CA ARG A 384 10.56 11.68 -10.60
C ARG A 384 9.90 12.89 -11.26
N LEU A 385 9.21 12.70 -12.39
CA LEU A 385 8.58 13.77 -13.18
C LEU A 385 7.14 14.11 -12.75
N VAL A 386 6.38 13.15 -12.20
CA VAL A 386 4.94 13.31 -11.95
C VAL A 386 4.57 13.04 -10.49
N GLU A 387 4.86 11.85 -9.95
CA GLU A 387 4.43 11.47 -8.60
C GLU A 387 5.12 12.30 -7.52
N LEU A 388 6.44 12.50 -7.61
CA LEU A 388 7.21 13.24 -6.61
C LEU A 388 6.81 14.74 -6.56
N PRO A 389 6.58 15.45 -7.68
CA PRO A 389 5.92 16.77 -7.67
C PRO A 389 4.51 16.75 -7.05
N ALA A 390 3.66 15.78 -7.40
CA ALA A 390 2.32 15.65 -6.82
C ALA A 390 2.35 15.40 -5.30
N MET A 391 3.30 14.61 -4.80
CA MET A 391 3.54 14.41 -3.37
C MET A 391 4.00 15.70 -2.67
N LYS A 392 4.91 16.47 -3.27
CA LYS A 392 5.34 17.77 -2.74
C LYS A 392 4.21 18.79 -2.69
N TRP A 393 3.38 18.85 -3.74
CA TRP A 393 2.19 19.69 -3.78
C TRP A 393 1.16 19.26 -2.74
N SER A 394 0.89 17.96 -2.59
CA SER A 394 0.05 17.44 -1.50
C SER A 394 0.59 17.79 -0.11
N ALA A 395 1.90 17.92 0.07
CA ALA A 395 2.51 18.27 1.36
C ALA A 395 2.38 19.75 1.71
N SER A 396 2.17 20.66 0.75
CA SER A 396 2.08 22.10 1.02
C SER A 396 0.77 22.52 1.70
N PHE A 397 -0.27 21.68 1.68
CA PHE A 397 -1.58 22.00 2.28
C PHE A 397 -1.55 21.90 3.82
N LYS A 398 -1.44 23.06 4.48
CA LYS A 398 -1.47 23.21 5.94
C LYS A 398 -2.84 22.85 6.55
N PRO A 399 -2.89 22.34 7.79
CA PRO A 399 -4.13 22.24 8.58
C PRO A 399 -4.79 23.59 8.84
N LYS A 400 -6.13 23.66 8.78
CA LYS A 400 -6.89 24.87 9.15
C LYS A 400 -6.59 25.35 10.57
N ALA A 401 -6.21 24.44 11.47
CA ALA A 401 -5.78 24.76 12.83
C ALA A 401 -4.46 25.57 12.88
N ALA A 402 -3.54 25.36 11.93
CA ALA A 402 -2.27 26.10 11.85
C ALA A 402 -2.44 27.50 11.22
N LEU A 403 -3.54 27.74 10.50
CA LEU A 403 -3.90 29.03 9.92
C LEU A 403 -4.72 29.94 10.88
N LYS A 404 -4.95 29.49 12.12
CA LYS A 404 -5.50 30.31 13.21
C LYS A 404 -4.46 30.72 14.25
N GLN A 405 -3.18 30.42 13.99
CA GLN A 405 -2.03 30.69 14.86
C GLN A 405 -0.90 31.43 14.11
N ALA A 406 -1.18 31.89 12.90
CA ALA A 406 -0.35 32.70 12.02
C ALA A 406 -1.26 33.78 11.42
#